data_AF-A0A9P1HWQ2-F1
#
_entry.id   AF-A0A9P1HWQ2-F1
#
_cell.length_a   1.000
_cell.length_b   1.000
_cell.length_c   1.000
_cell.angle_alpha   90.00
_cell.angle_beta   90.00
_cell.angle_gamma   90.00
#
_symmetry.space_group_name_H-M   'P 1'
#
loop_
_entity.id
_entity.type
_entity.pdbx_description
1 polymer ?
#
loop_
_entity_poly.entity_id
_entity_poly.type
_entity_poly.pdbx_seq_one_letter_code
_entity_poly.pdbx_strand_id
1 'polypeptide(L)'
;MSDDEGTLSQAEARKNMSKMPLSQVRAMKEKLGIKLFNKAYFGEESGIQKAGKSKKFSEEDGSSERDVAEKRGQHRPKEVSSRKRVSAFRNIYPDTKTKQKWDPRFDERAGTFKEVCFEDNYRFLDDVRKEEKEDLRKTIRENVEAGRDIREYADKLNRLETQERAQKQKRLKNDTIKELRQENIDRMMQGQKPIFKTKADVRKKIMEKKYDQLKQENRLSKYLDKKEKKQSEKLMKQKPEAFESKYGYH
;
A
#
# COMPACT_ATOMS: atom_id res chain seq x y z
N MET A 1 28.01 52.47 -26.00
CA MET A 1 28.47 51.07 -25.98
C MET A 1 27.73 50.41 -24.84
N SER A 2 26.66 49.70 -25.18
CA SER A 2 25.79 48.98 -24.26
C SER A 2 25.66 47.59 -24.86
N ASP A 3 26.24 46.61 -24.19
CA ASP A 3 26.29 45.24 -24.66
C ASP A 3 24.90 44.60 -24.53
N ASP A 4 24.42 44.06 -25.65
CA ASP A 4 23.11 43.44 -25.83
C ASP A 4 23.22 41.95 -25.43
N GLU A 5 22.91 41.63 -24.17
CA GLU A 5 22.86 40.26 -23.67
C GLU A 5 21.58 39.57 -24.19
N GLY A 6 21.71 38.87 -25.31
CA GLY A 6 20.64 38.14 -25.98
C GLY A 6 20.05 37.02 -25.12
N THR A 7 18.86 37.23 -24.57
CA THR A 7 18.06 36.17 -23.95
C THR A 7 17.60 35.18 -25.02
N LEU A 8 18.23 34.01 -25.10
CA LEU A 8 17.76 32.89 -25.94
C LEU A 8 16.30 32.56 -25.64
N SER A 9 15.47 32.51 -26.68
CA SER A 9 14.05 32.22 -26.54
C SER A 9 13.86 30.79 -26.01
N GLN A 10 12.88 30.58 -25.13
CA GLN A 10 12.56 29.25 -24.56
C GLN A 10 12.42 28.16 -25.64
N ALA A 11 11.82 28.52 -26.78
CA ALA A 11 11.65 27.61 -27.91
C ALA A 11 13.00 27.16 -28.50
N GLU A 12 13.98 28.05 -28.55
CA GLU A 12 15.33 27.75 -29.03
C GLU A 12 16.09 26.87 -28.05
N ALA A 13 15.97 27.13 -26.74
CA ALA A 13 16.51 26.26 -25.71
C ALA A 13 15.96 24.83 -25.85
N ARG A 14 14.66 24.65 -26.05
CA ARG A 14 14.05 23.32 -26.26
C ARG A 14 14.58 22.64 -27.53
N LYS A 15 14.69 23.39 -28.63
CA LYS A 15 15.19 22.89 -29.92
C LYS A 15 16.66 22.47 -29.83
N ASN A 16 17.49 23.21 -29.09
CA ASN A 16 18.90 22.88 -28.86
C ASN A 16 19.05 21.66 -27.94
N MET A 17 18.28 21.59 -26.86
CA MET A 17 18.28 20.42 -25.95
C MET A 17 17.78 19.15 -26.64
N SER A 18 16.87 19.25 -27.62
CA SER A 18 16.40 18.11 -28.41
C SER A 18 17.46 17.56 -29.38
N LYS A 19 18.46 18.37 -29.75
CA LYS A 19 19.55 17.96 -30.65
C LYS A 19 20.74 17.35 -29.90
N MET A 20 20.83 17.52 -28.59
CA MET A 20 21.91 16.98 -27.77
C MET A 20 21.64 15.53 -27.34
N PRO A 21 22.69 14.70 -27.17
CA PRO A 21 22.54 13.35 -26.64
C PRO A 21 22.03 13.38 -25.19
N LEU A 22 21.21 12.39 -24.84
CA LEU A 22 20.54 12.31 -23.54
C LEU A 22 21.51 12.36 -22.35
N SER A 23 22.75 11.87 -22.52
CA SER A 23 23.80 11.93 -21.49
C SER A 23 24.18 13.37 -21.12
N GLN A 24 24.31 14.25 -22.11
CA GLN A 24 24.62 15.67 -21.90
C GLN A 24 23.44 16.41 -21.29
N VAL A 25 22.22 16.11 -21.74
CA VAL A 25 20.98 16.67 -21.16
C VAL A 25 20.85 16.29 -19.68
N ARG A 26 21.17 15.04 -19.33
CA ARG A 26 21.16 14.57 -17.94
C ARG A 26 22.22 15.26 -17.08
N ALA A 27 23.45 15.39 -17.59
CA ALA A 27 24.51 16.12 -16.90
C ALA A 27 24.13 17.60 -16.66
N MET A 28 23.47 18.25 -17.62
CA MET A 28 22.94 19.60 -17.44
C MET A 28 21.83 19.67 -16.38
N LYS A 29 20.91 18.70 -16.35
CA LYS A 29 19.88 18.61 -15.31
C LYS A 29 20.48 18.44 -13.91
N GLU A 30 21.54 17.64 -13.79
CA GLU A 30 22.23 17.42 -12.51
C GLU A 30 23.01 18.68 -12.06
N LYS A 31 23.64 19.40 -13.00
CA LYS A 31 24.35 20.67 -12.72
C LYS A 31 23.42 21.85 -12.40
N LEU A 32 22.35 22.04 -13.18
CA LEU A 32 21.41 23.16 -13.01
C LEU A 32 20.37 22.89 -11.92
N GLY A 33 20.12 21.62 -11.60
CA GLY A 33 19.08 21.20 -10.67
C GLY A 33 17.68 21.18 -11.29
N ILE A 34 16.81 20.31 -10.74
CA ILE A 34 15.51 19.96 -11.32
C ILE A 34 14.58 21.18 -11.50
N LYS A 35 14.58 22.13 -10.55
CA LYS A 35 13.68 23.29 -10.57
C LYS A 35 14.04 24.30 -11.65
N LEU A 36 15.32 24.67 -11.74
CA LEU A 36 15.83 25.61 -12.75
C LEU A 36 15.76 25.00 -14.15
N PHE A 37 16.12 23.72 -14.29
CA PHE A 37 16.01 22.99 -15.55
C PHE A 37 14.55 22.94 -16.05
N ASN A 38 13.61 22.59 -15.17
CA ASN A 38 12.20 22.52 -15.54
C ASN A 38 11.62 23.92 -15.85
N LYS A 39 12.05 24.96 -15.13
CA LYS A 39 11.66 26.35 -15.43
C LYS A 39 12.15 26.79 -16.81
N ALA A 40 13.40 26.48 -17.16
CA ALA A 40 13.95 26.80 -18.48
C ALA A 40 13.32 25.97 -19.62
N TYR A 41 12.98 24.70 -19.36
CA TYR A 41 12.42 23.82 -20.39
C TYR A 41 10.90 23.97 -20.56
N PHE A 42 10.14 24.04 -19.46
CA PHE A 42 8.68 24.08 -19.44
C PHE A 42 8.10 25.49 -19.23
N GLY A 43 8.89 26.47 -18.80
CA GLY A 43 8.42 27.83 -18.49
C GLY A 43 7.86 27.96 -17.07
N GLU A 44 7.71 29.20 -16.59
CA GLU A 44 7.19 29.51 -15.24
C GLU A 44 5.75 29.06 -15.00
N GLU A 45 4.98 28.76 -16.05
CA GLU A 45 3.58 28.32 -15.93
C GLU A 45 3.40 26.90 -15.36
N SER A 46 4.48 26.17 -15.11
CA SER A 46 4.44 24.85 -14.46
C SER A 46 4.87 24.89 -12.99
N GLY A 47 4.67 26.03 -12.32
CA GLY A 47 4.72 26.15 -10.88
C GLY A 47 3.60 25.39 -10.17
N ILE A 48 3.87 24.12 -9.81
CA ILE A 48 3.22 23.40 -8.70
C ILE A 48 1.72 23.10 -8.91
N GLN A 49 1.39 22.23 -9.87
CA GLN A 49 0.29 21.29 -9.64
C GLN A 49 0.81 20.17 -8.76
N LYS A 50 0.57 20.30 -7.44
CA LYS A 50 0.64 19.17 -6.51
C LYS A 50 -0.12 18.00 -7.12
N ALA A 51 0.58 16.88 -7.27
CA ALA A 51 0.03 15.59 -7.65
C ALA A 51 -1.21 15.29 -6.81
N GLY A 52 -2.38 15.27 -7.44
CA GLY A 52 -3.65 14.99 -6.76
C GLY A 52 -4.88 15.62 -7.40
N LYS A 53 -5.06 15.51 -8.72
CA LYS A 53 -6.39 15.52 -9.37
C LYS A 53 -6.25 15.05 -10.82
N SER A 54 -6.82 13.89 -11.09
CA SER A 54 -7.06 13.36 -12.43
C SER A 54 -7.93 14.35 -13.22
N LYS A 55 -7.30 15.18 -14.05
CA LYS A 55 -8.00 16.02 -15.03
C LYS A 55 -8.19 15.17 -16.29
N LYS A 56 -9.41 14.68 -16.48
CA LYS A 56 -9.86 14.14 -17.77
C LYS A 56 -9.68 15.23 -18.82
N PHE A 57 -8.85 14.96 -19.82
CA PHE A 57 -8.87 15.70 -21.07
C PHE A 57 -10.19 15.36 -21.77
N SER A 58 -11.11 16.32 -21.80
CA SER A 58 -12.12 16.40 -22.85
C SER A 58 -11.55 17.35 -23.89
N GLU A 59 -11.16 16.80 -25.04
CA GLU A 59 -10.87 17.61 -26.21
C GLU A 59 -12.11 18.41 -26.62
N GLU A 60 -11.82 19.65 -26.97
CA GLU A 60 -12.73 20.70 -27.34
C GLU A 60 -13.37 20.41 -28.69
N ASP A 61 -14.70 20.51 -28.75
CA ASP A 61 -15.39 21.00 -29.93
C ASP A 61 -16.71 21.64 -29.51
N GLY A 62 -17.04 22.76 -30.17
CA GLY A 62 -17.89 23.83 -29.68
C GLY A 62 -19.30 23.48 -29.21
N SER A 63 -19.76 24.19 -28.18
CA SER A 63 -21.07 24.87 -28.16
C SER A 63 -21.35 25.49 -26.79
N SER A 64 -21.12 26.79 -26.68
CA SER A 64 -21.60 27.68 -25.63
C SER A 64 -23.11 27.95 -25.79
N GLU A 65 -23.94 26.90 -25.81
CA GLU A 65 -25.41 27.01 -25.88
C GLU A 65 -26.13 26.09 -24.88
N ARG A 66 -25.41 25.44 -23.97
CA ARG A 66 -26.01 24.52 -23.00
C ARG A 66 -26.55 25.21 -21.74
N ASP A 67 -26.31 26.50 -21.56
CA ASP A 67 -26.66 27.20 -20.31
C ASP A 67 -28.06 27.87 -20.29
N VAL A 68 -28.86 27.79 -21.36
CA VAL A 68 -30.22 28.39 -21.40
C VAL A 68 -31.36 27.36 -21.42
N ALA A 69 -31.07 26.09 -21.72
CA ALA A 69 -32.09 25.05 -21.86
C ALA A 69 -32.43 24.29 -20.55
N GLU A 70 -31.66 24.47 -19.48
CA GLU A 70 -31.77 23.64 -18.27
C GLU A 70 -32.84 24.11 -17.26
N LYS A 71 -33.49 25.25 -17.46
CA LYS A 71 -34.52 25.78 -16.54
C LYS A 71 -35.94 25.85 -17.11
N ARG A 72 -36.35 24.87 -17.92
CA ARG A 72 -37.74 24.75 -18.40
C ARG A 72 -38.18 23.29 -18.22
N GLY A 73 -39.31 23.08 -17.53
CA GLY A 73 -39.75 21.77 -17.02
C GLY A 73 -39.85 20.66 -18.07
N GLN A 74 -39.77 19.41 -17.60
CA GLN A 74 -39.62 18.20 -18.43
C GLN A 74 -40.73 17.96 -19.47
N HIS A 75 -41.91 18.56 -19.29
CA HIS A 75 -43.10 18.34 -20.13
C HIS A 75 -43.33 19.41 -21.20
N ARG A 76 -42.34 20.26 -21.47
CA ARG A 76 -42.48 21.35 -22.46
C ARG A 76 -41.61 21.11 -23.70
N PRO A 77 -42.10 21.43 -24.92
CA PRO A 77 -41.31 21.32 -26.14
C PRO A 77 -40.00 22.11 -26.04
N LYS A 78 -38.91 21.52 -26.54
CA LYS A 78 -37.59 22.14 -26.60
C LYS A 78 -37.28 22.51 -28.04
N GLU A 79 -36.81 23.72 -28.25
CA GLU A 79 -36.32 24.18 -29.54
C GLU A 79 -35.02 23.44 -29.87
N VAL A 80 -34.93 22.90 -31.09
CA VAL A 80 -33.75 22.21 -31.63
C VAL A 80 -33.42 22.82 -32.99
N SER A 81 -32.13 23.08 -33.24
CA SER A 81 -31.67 23.67 -34.49
C SER A 81 -32.01 22.77 -35.69
N SER A 82 -32.62 23.35 -36.73
CA SER A 82 -32.95 22.67 -37.99
C SER A 82 -31.73 22.16 -38.75
N ARG A 83 -30.53 22.65 -38.41
CA ARG A 83 -29.26 22.24 -39.00
C ARG A 83 -28.76 20.90 -38.46
N LYS A 84 -29.35 20.41 -37.36
CA LYS A 84 -29.01 19.11 -36.77
C LYS A 84 -29.73 18.01 -37.54
N ARG A 85 -28.98 17.27 -38.38
CA ARG A 85 -29.51 16.13 -39.13
C ARG A 85 -30.02 15.04 -38.19
N VAL A 86 -31.17 14.45 -38.51
CA VAL A 86 -31.71 13.30 -37.78
C VAL A 86 -30.87 12.06 -38.11
N SER A 87 -30.61 11.17 -37.14
CA SER A 87 -29.91 9.92 -37.42
C SER A 87 -30.76 9.02 -38.32
N ALA A 88 -30.17 8.49 -39.39
CA ALA A 88 -30.88 7.57 -40.30
C ALA A 88 -31.21 6.22 -39.62
N PHE A 89 -30.40 5.82 -38.63
CA PHE A 89 -30.63 4.61 -37.86
C PHE A 89 -31.40 4.92 -36.58
N ARG A 90 -32.44 4.11 -36.32
CA ARG A 90 -33.12 4.04 -35.03
C ARG A 90 -32.26 3.18 -34.10
N ASN A 91 -31.84 3.70 -32.94
CA ASN A 91 -31.21 2.86 -31.91
C ASN A 91 -32.28 1.89 -31.37
N ILE A 92 -32.38 0.70 -31.97
CA ILE A 92 -33.32 -0.36 -31.58
C ILE A 92 -32.90 -0.96 -30.23
N TYR A 93 -31.60 -1.01 -29.98
CA TYR A 93 -31.06 -1.34 -28.67
C TYR A 93 -30.96 -0.06 -27.86
N PRO A 94 -31.62 0.03 -26.69
CA PRO A 94 -31.31 1.12 -25.77
C PRO A 94 -29.82 1.06 -25.51
N ASP A 95 -29.15 2.21 -25.51
CA ASP A 95 -27.74 2.39 -25.16
C ASP A 95 -27.59 2.13 -23.65
N THR A 96 -27.93 0.91 -23.21
CA THR A 96 -27.71 0.46 -21.86
C THR A 96 -26.23 0.14 -21.80
N LYS A 97 -25.42 1.17 -21.56
CA LYS A 97 -24.27 0.98 -20.68
C LYS A 97 -24.86 0.42 -19.39
N THR A 98 -25.05 -0.90 -19.35
CA THR A 98 -25.66 -1.60 -18.23
C THR A 98 -24.83 -1.19 -17.05
N LYS A 99 -25.44 -0.48 -16.09
CA LYS A 99 -24.77 -0.11 -14.85
C LYS A 99 -24.19 -1.41 -14.31
N GLN A 100 -22.85 -1.53 -14.31
CA GLN A 100 -22.16 -2.73 -13.84
C GLN A 100 -22.78 -3.08 -12.50
N LYS A 101 -23.29 -4.31 -12.36
CA LYS A 101 -23.94 -4.74 -11.12
C LYS A 101 -22.88 -4.65 -10.02
N TRP A 102 -23.09 -3.72 -9.10
CA TRP A 102 -22.19 -3.51 -7.98
C TRP A 102 -22.42 -4.63 -6.97
N ASP A 103 -21.38 -5.39 -6.62
CA ASP A 103 -21.38 -6.29 -5.45
C ASP A 103 -20.80 -5.54 -4.22
N PRO A 104 -21.62 -5.19 -3.22
CA PRO A 104 -21.18 -4.40 -2.08
C PRO A 104 -20.12 -5.11 -1.23
N ARG A 105 -19.90 -6.41 -1.41
CA ARG A 105 -18.82 -7.14 -0.74
C ARG A 105 -17.45 -6.84 -1.34
N PHE A 106 -17.40 -6.50 -2.62
CA PHE A 106 -16.15 -6.40 -3.39
C PHE A 106 -15.89 -4.99 -3.95
N ASP A 107 -16.85 -4.08 -3.85
CA ASP A 107 -16.65 -2.69 -4.28
C ASP A 107 -16.03 -1.84 -3.17
N GLU A 108 -14.96 -1.12 -3.51
CA GLU A 108 -14.22 -0.23 -2.62
C GLU A 108 -15.11 0.88 -2.01
N ARG A 109 -16.21 1.23 -2.67
CA ARG A 109 -17.14 2.27 -2.22
C ARG A 109 -18.02 1.83 -1.05
N ALA A 110 -18.20 0.53 -0.83
CA ALA A 110 -19.05 0.01 0.25
C ALA A 110 -18.43 0.15 1.65
N GLY A 111 -17.13 0.47 1.73
CA GLY A 111 -16.44 0.78 2.97
C GLY A 111 -15.03 0.18 3.03
N THR A 112 -14.31 0.52 4.08
CA THR A 112 -12.96 -0.01 4.33
C THR A 112 -13.00 -1.23 5.25
N PHE A 113 -12.09 -2.17 5.01
CA PHE A 113 -11.93 -3.35 5.85
C PHE A 113 -11.54 -2.97 7.28
N LYS A 114 -12.41 -3.29 8.24
CA LYS A 114 -12.15 -3.13 9.67
C LYS A 114 -11.74 -4.46 10.27
N GLU A 115 -10.43 -4.63 10.49
CA GLU A 115 -9.86 -5.88 10.99
C GLU A 115 -10.50 -6.34 12.32
N VAL A 116 -10.71 -5.42 13.27
CA VAL A 116 -11.29 -5.77 14.58
C VAL A 116 -12.71 -6.34 14.42
N CYS A 117 -13.57 -5.66 13.65
CA CYS A 117 -14.93 -6.15 13.39
C CYS A 117 -14.92 -7.49 12.66
N PHE A 118 -13.97 -7.71 11.74
CA PHE A 118 -13.83 -8.98 11.06
C PHE A 118 -13.40 -10.10 12.00
N GLU A 119 -12.40 -9.85 12.86
CA GLU A 119 -11.95 -10.81 13.88
C GLU A 119 -13.09 -11.20 14.83
N ASP A 120 -13.92 -10.23 15.24
CA ASP A 120 -15.05 -10.47 16.13
C ASP A 120 -16.18 -11.23 15.43
N ASN A 121 -16.60 -10.79 14.24
CA ASN A 121 -17.69 -11.40 13.48
C ASN A 121 -17.37 -12.83 13.02
N TYR A 122 -16.10 -13.11 12.72
CA TYR A 122 -15.63 -14.41 12.24
C TYR A 122 -14.81 -15.17 13.28
N ARG A 123 -15.02 -14.89 14.56
CA ARG A 123 -14.29 -15.55 15.66
C ARG A 123 -14.47 -17.06 15.67
N PHE A 124 -15.64 -17.56 15.25
CA PHE A 124 -15.96 -18.98 15.16
C PHE A 124 -15.01 -19.76 14.22
N LEU A 125 -14.39 -19.08 13.25
CA LEU A 125 -13.40 -19.72 12.37
C LEU A 125 -12.16 -20.20 13.14
N ASP A 126 -11.88 -19.65 14.33
CA ASP A 126 -10.79 -20.15 15.17
C ASP A 126 -11.08 -21.58 15.67
N ASP A 127 -12.35 -21.94 15.88
CA ASP A 127 -12.74 -23.28 16.32
C ASP A 127 -12.76 -24.26 15.14
N VAL A 128 -13.32 -23.85 13.99
CA VAL A 128 -13.25 -24.63 12.74
C VAL A 128 -11.80 -24.95 12.35
N ARG A 129 -10.88 -23.98 12.46
CA ARG A 129 -9.45 -24.21 12.19
C ARG A 129 -8.78 -25.15 13.20
N LYS A 130 -9.29 -25.25 14.43
CA LYS A 130 -8.76 -26.24 15.40
C LYS A 130 -9.17 -27.64 14.98
N GLU A 131 -10.45 -27.84 14.66
CA GLU A 131 -10.99 -29.11 14.17
C GLU A 131 -10.25 -29.56 12.90
N GLU A 132 -10.07 -28.66 11.92
CA GLU A 132 -9.33 -28.94 10.68
C GLU A 132 -7.90 -29.44 10.95
N LYS A 133 -7.18 -28.84 11.92
CA LYS A 133 -5.85 -29.30 12.31
C LYS A 133 -5.87 -30.67 12.97
N GLU A 134 -6.89 -30.96 13.78
CA GLU A 134 -7.03 -32.27 14.42
C GLU A 134 -7.31 -33.36 13.38
N ASP A 135 -8.17 -33.06 12.40
CA ASP A 135 -8.46 -33.98 11.30
C ASP A 135 -7.25 -34.19 10.41
N LEU A 136 -6.48 -33.15 10.08
CA LEU A 136 -5.20 -33.31 9.38
C LEU A 136 -4.19 -34.16 10.18
N ARG A 137 -4.17 -34.06 11.51
CA ARG A 137 -3.31 -34.90 12.35
C ARG A 137 -3.77 -36.36 12.33
N LYS A 138 -5.08 -36.61 12.32
CA LYS A 138 -5.64 -37.97 12.19
C LYS A 138 -5.30 -38.56 10.83
N THR A 139 -5.55 -37.84 9.74
CA THR A 139 -5.25 -38.33 8.39
C THR A 139 -3.76 -38.58 8.20
N ILE A 140 -2.87 -37.76 8.77
CA ILE A 140 -1.43 -38.05 8.76
C ILE A 140 -1.14 -39.38 9.45
N ARG A 141 -1.68 -39.63 10.65
CA ARG A 141 -1.47 -40.90 11.37
C ARG A 141 -1.94 -42.11 10.56
N GLU A 142 -3.16 -42.05 10.03
CA GLU A 142 -3.73 -43.13 9.21
C GLU A 142 -2.92 -43.40 7.94
N ASN A 143 -2.43 -42.35 7.27
CA ASN A 143 -1.61 -42.49 6.07
C ASN A 143 -0.20 -43.02 6.40
N VAL A 144 0.38 -42.67 7.55
CA VAL A 144 1.64 -43.29 8.03
C VAL A 144 1.44 -44.78 8.27
N GLU A 145 0.36 -45.18 8.94
CA GLU A 145 0.04 -46.60 9.21
C GLU A 145 -0.19 -47.37 7.90
N ALA A 146 -0.83 -46.75 6.91
CA ALA A 146 -1.07 -47.33 5.60
C ALA A 146 0.13 -47.24 4.62
N GLY A 147 1.26 -46.64 5.02
CA GLY A 147 2.43 -46.45 4.15
C GLY A 147 2.20 -45.51 2.95
N ARG A 148 1.20 -44.62 3.03
CA ARG A 148 0.83 -43.67 1.97
C ARG A 148 1.58 -42.34 2.12
N ASP A 149 1.62 -41.57 1.04
CA ASP A 149 2.27 -40.25 1.04
C ASP A 149 1.56 -39.24 1.95
N ILE A 150 2.29 -38.70 2.91
CA ILE A 150 1.80 -37.73 3.90
C ILE A 150 2.14 -36.28 3.57
N ARG A 151 2.94 -36.04 2.52
CA ARG A 151 3.57 -34.74 2.24
C ARG A 151 2.54 -33.62 2.14
N GLU A 152 1.47 -33.83 1.39
CA GLU A 152 0.43 -32.81 1.20
C GLU A 152 -0.28 -32.44 2.50
N TYR A 153 -0.61 -33.43 3.33
CA TYR A 153 -1.28 -33.21 4.61
C TYR A 153 -0.36 -32.52 5.61
N ALA A 154 0.91 -32.93 5.67
CA ALA A 154 1.92 -32.30 6.50
C ALA A 154 2.17 -30.84 6.09
N ASP A 155 2.23 -30.55 4.79
CA ASP A 155 2.38 -29.20 4.27
C ASP A 155 1.18 -28.31 4.60
N LYS A 156 -0.03 -28.83 4.45
CA LYS A 156 -1.27 -28.12 4.86
C LYS A 156 -1.26 -27.81 6.35
N LEU A 157 -0.93 -28.79 7.20
CA LEU A 157 -0.83 -28.59 8.64
C LEU A 157 0.23 -27.54 9.01
N ASN A 158 1.41 -27.59 8.38
CA ASN A 158 2.48 -26.63 8.58
C ASN A 158 2.06 -25.20 8.20
N ARG A 159 1.29 -25.04 7.11
CA ARG A 159 0.74 -23.74 6.68
C ARG A 159 -0.22 -23.20 7.73
N LEU A 160 -1.16 -24.02 8.20
CA LEU A 160 -2.13 -23.63 9.23
C LEU A 160 -1.43 -23.24 10.54
N GLU A 161 -0.47 -24.03 11.02
CA GLU A 161 0.29 -23.69 12.23
C GLU A 161 1.13 -22.41 12.07
N THR A 162 1.70 -22.18 10.89
CA THR A 162 2.45 -20.95 10.61
C THR A 162 1.53 -19.73 10.60
N GLN A 163 0.35 -19.85 9.99
CA GLN A 163 -0.67 -18.80 9.98
C GLN A 163 -1.16 -18.48 11.39
N GLU A 164 -1.43 -19.51 12.21
CA GLU A 164 -1.84 -19.34 13.61
C GLU A 164 -0.75 -18.62 14.42
N ARG A 165 0.52 -19.02 14.27
CA ARG A 165 1.64 -18.33 14.94
C ARG A 165 1.75 -16.86 14.52
N ALA A 166 1.54 -16.56 13.23
CA ALA A 166 1.55 -15.19 12.73
C ALA A 166 0.39 -14.37 13.30
N GLN A 167 -0.82 -14.94 13.36
CA GLN A 167 -2.00 -14.31 13.96
C GLN A 167 -1.79 -14.04 15.45
N LYS A 168 -1.27 -15.00 16.22
CA LYS A 168 -0.95 -14.82 17.65
C LYS A 168 0.03 -13.67 17.87
N GLN A 169 1.07 -13.56 17.05
CA GLN A 169 2.00 -12.44 17.11
C GLN A 169 1.35 -11.10 16.76
N LYS A 170 0.39 -11.08 15.83
CA LYS A 170 -0.36 -9.87 15.48
C LYS A 170 -1.30 -9.45 16.60
N ARG A 171 -2.04 -10.40 17.18
CA ARG A 171 -2.91 -10.19 18.36
C ARG A 171 -2.12 -9.61 19.53
N LEU A 172 -0.99 -10.22 19.90
CA LEU A 172 -0.11 -9.69 20.96
C LEU A 172 0.27 -8.22 20.73
N LYS A 173 0.65 -7.85 19.50
CA LYS A 173 0.98 -6.47 19.17
C LYS A 173 -0.25 -5.56 19.30
N ASN A 174 -1.38 -5.97 18.75
CA ASN A 174 -2.62 -5.19 18.82
C ASN A 174 -3.06 -4.99 20.27
N ASP A 175 -2.97 -6.02 21.11
CA ASP A 175 -3.35 -5.96 22.52
C ASP A 175 -2.42 -5.05 23.33
N THR A 176 -1.11 -5.09 23.08
CA THR A 176 -0.18 -4.12 23.70
C THR A 176 -0.49 -2.67 23.33
N ILE A 177 -0.93 -2.42 22.10
CA ILE A 177 -1.31 -1.09 21.62
C ILE A 177 -2.65 -0.68 22.23
N LYS A 178 -3.61 -1.60 22.33
CA LYS A 178 -4.90 -1.38 23.00
C LYS A 178 -4.69 -1.01 24.46
N GLU A 179 -3.85 -1.73 25.20
CA GLU A 179 -3.54 -1.41 26.59
C GLU A 179 -2.88 -0.03 26.74
N LEU A 180 -1.92 0.31 25.86
CA LEU A 180 -1.33 1.65 25.85
C LEU A 180 -2.35 2.77 25.59
N ARG A 181 -3.37 2.49 24.77
CA ARG A 181 -4.47 3.42 24.54
C ARG A 181 -5.37 3.50 25.77
N GLN A 182 -5.68 2.36 26.40
CA GLN A 182 -6.48 2.30 27.61
C GLN A 182 -5.82 3.04 28.77
N GLU A 183 -4.51 2.82 29.01
CA GLU A 183 -3.71 3.56 30.00
C GLU A 183 -3.84 5.08 29.81
N ASN A 184 -3.93 5.56 28.56
CA ASN A 184 -4.08 6.97 28.27
C ASN A 184 -5.51 7.48 28.44
N ILE A 185 -6.51 6.66 28.10
CA ILE A 185 -7.92 6.95 28.38
C ILE A 185 -8.11 7.08 29.90
N ASP A 186 -7.59 6.13 30.68
CA ASP A 186 -7.74 6.11 32.13
C ASP A 186 -7.07 7.34 32.78
N ARG A 187 -5.89 7.76 32.29
CA ARG A 187 -5.26 9.03 32.72
C ARG A 187 -6.14 10.23 32.42
N MET A 188 -6.70 10.30 31.22
CA MET A 188 -7.58 11.40 30.83
C MET A 188 -8.84 11.43 31.71
N MET A 189 -9.43 10.27 32.02
CA MET A 189 -10.57 10.16 32.93
C MET A 189 -10.24 10.64 34.34
N GLN A 190 -8.99 10.46 34.79
CA GLN A 190 -8.49 11.00 36.06
C GLN A 190 -8.12 12.50 35.99
N GLY A 191 -8.28 13.16 34.83
CA GLY A 191 -7.87 14.55 34.61
C GLY A 191 -6.37 14.75 34.36
N GLN A 192 -5.60 13.66 34.24
CA GLN A 192 -4.17 13.69 33.92
C GLN A 192 -3.94 13.73 32.40
N LYS A 193 -2.81 14.30 31.98
CA LYS A 193 -2.44 14.36 30.56
C LYS A 193 -2.03 12.97 30.03
N PRO A 194 -2.45 12.57 28.82
CA PRO A 194 -2.03 11.30 28.22
C PRO A 194 -0.54 11.29 27.89
N ILE A 195 0.09 10.12 27.98
CA ILE A 195 1.52 9.92 27.73
C ILE A 195 1.70 9.01 26.50
N PHE A 196 2.19 9.60 25.41
CA PHE A 196 2.46 8.87 24.18
C PHE A 196 3.88 8.31 24.19
N LYS A 197 4.00 6.99 24.08
CA LYS A 197 5.29 6.29 23.98
C LYS A 197 5.85 6.39 22.56
N THR A 198 7.17 6.46 22.44
CA THR A 198 7.81 6.43 21.12
C THR A 198 7.65 5.06 20.46
N LYS A 199 7.83 4.98 19.14
CA LYS A 199 7.78 3.69 18.42
C LYS A 199 8.81 2.68 18.96
N ALA A 200 9.96 3.16 19.45
CA ALA A 200 10.98 2.30 20.05
C ALA A 200 10.48 1.70 21.37
N ASP A 201 9.84 2.51 22.22
CA ASP A 201 9.32 2.07 23.51
C ASP A 201 8.12 1.14 23.37
N VAL A 202 7.25 1.37 22.38
CA VAL A 202 6.17 0.43 22.05
C VAL A 202 6.75 -0.92 21.64
N ARG A 203 7.82 -0.94 20.83
CA ARG A 203 8.53 -2.19 20.48
C ARG A 203 9.13 -2.86 21.71
N LYS A 204 9.73 -2.11 22.64
CA LYS A 204 10.24 -2.66 23.90
C LYS A 204 9.12 -3.32 24.72
N LYS A 205 7.99 -2.63 24.92
CA LYS A 205 6.80 -3.21 25.58
C LYS A 205 6.32 -4.50 24.92
N ILE A 206 6.23 -4.54 23.58
CA ILE A 206 5.85 -5.75 22.85
C ILE A 206 6.84 -6.89 23.09
N MET A 207 8.14 -6.57 23.11
CA MET A 207 9.21 -7.55 23.35
C MET A 207 9.23 -8.06 24.79
N GLU A 208 8.94 -7.20 25.77
CA GLU A 208 8.77 -7.55 27.19
C GLU A 208 7.64 -8.57 27.34
N LYS A 209 6.43 -8.27 26.83
CA LYS A 209 5.33 -9.25 26.89
C LYS A 209 5.63 -10.56 26.19
N LYS A 210 6.31 -10.50 25.04
CA LYS A 210 6.73 -11.70 24.33
C LYS A 210 7.74 -12.52 25.15
N TYR A 211 8.65 -11.85 25.86
CA TYR A 211 9.61 -12.49 26.75
C TYR A 211 8.87 -13.19 27.89
N ASP A 212 7.90 -12.52 28.52
CA ASP A 212 7.09 -13.09 29.61
C ASP A 212 6.30 -14.31 29.14
N GLN A 213 5.67 -14.24 27.96
CA GLN A 213 4.98 -15.39 27.35
C GLN A 213 5.94 -16.57 27.12
N LEU A 214 7.13 -16.32 26.56
CA LEU A 214 8.11 -17.37 26.33
C LEU A 214 8.67 -17.97 27.63
N LYS A 215 8.78 -17.14 28.68
CA LYS A 215 9.18 -17.57 30.02
C LYS A 215 8.12 -18.47 30.64
N GLN A 216 6.84 -18.09 30.54
CA GLN A 216 5.71 -18.92 30.98
C GLN A 216 5.62 -20.25 30.22
N GLU A 217 5.89 -20.24 28.91
CA GLU A 217 5.89 -21.45 28.07
C GLU A 217 7.16 -22.32 28.23
N ASN A 218 8.12 -21.95 29.07
CA ASN A 218 9.44 -22.59 29.21
C ASN A 218 10.23 -22.71 27.89
N ARG A 219 9.97 -21.81 26.92
CA ARG A 219 10.60 -21.79 25.58
C ARG A 219 11.62 -20.67 25.43
N LEU A 220 11.89 -19.93 26.50
CA LEU A 220 12.76 -18.76 26.48
C LEU A 220 14.20 -19.11 26.13
N SER A 221 14.79 -20.14 26.75
CA SER A 221 16.17 -20.56 26.49
C SER A 221 16.40 -20.86 25.00
N LYS A 222 15.58 -21.77 24.45
CA LYS A 222 15.61 -22.12 23.02
C LYS A 222 15.42 -20.92 22.09
N TYR A 223 14.61 -19.94 22.50
CA TYR A 223 14.43 -18.71 21.74
C TYR A 223 15.68 -17.82 21.75
N LEU A 224 16.33 -17.68 22.91
CA LEU A 224 17.57 -16.94 23.06
C LEU A 224 18.70 -17.61 22.28
N ASP A 225 18.89 -18.93 22.40
CA ASP A 225 19.90 -19.68 21.65
C ASP A 225 19.73 -19.47 20.13
N LYS A 226 18.48 -19.56 19.65
CA LYS A 226 18.18 -19.34 18.22
C LYS A 226 18.42 -17.88 17.80
N LYS A 227 18.21 -16.92 18.71
CA LYS A 227 18.45 -15.51 18.45
C LYS A 227 19.95 -15.21 18.44
N GLU A 228 20.71 -15.77 19.37
CA GLU A 228 22.17 -15.67 19.46
C GLU A 228 22.84 -16.26 18.23
N LYS A 229 22.47 -17.49 17.83
CA LYS A 229 22.96 -18.11 16.58
C LYS A 229 22.69 -17.23 15.35
N LYS A 230 21.50 -16.64 15.25
CA LYS A 230 21.19 -15.71 14.16
C LYS A 230 21.98 -14.39 14.23
N GLN A 231 22.33 -13.92 15.42
CA GLN A 231 23.18 -12.73 15.56
C GLN A 231 24.63 -13.06 15.22
N SER A 232 25.16 -14.20 15.67
CA SER A 232 26.52 -14.63 15.32
C SER A 232 26.67 -14.83 13.80
N GLU A 233 25.70 -15.48 13.14
CA GLU A 233 25.67 -15.62 11.68
C GLU A 233 25.65 -14.26 10.96
N LYS A 234 24.86 -13.30 11.46
CA LYS A 234 24.84 -11.94 10.90
C LYS A 234 26.16 -11.22 11.10
N LEU A 235 26.78 -11.35 12.28
CA LEU A 235 28.08 -10.77 12.56
C LEU A 235 29.14 -11.38 11.64
N MET A 236 29.15 -12.70 11.47
CA MET A 236 30.05 -13.39 10.53
C MET A 236 29.86 -12.90 9.10
N LYS A 237 28.61 -12.73 8.64
CA LYS A 237 28.33 -12.18 7.30
C LYS A 237 28.68 -10.70 7.15
N GLN A 238 28.62 -9.92 8.23
CA GLN A 238 28.96 -8.50 8.21
C GLN A 238 30.46 -8.24 8.34
N LYS A 239 31.25 -9.22 8.78
CA LYS A 239 32.71 -9.13 8.72
C LYS A 239 33.09 -8.97 7.25
N PRO A 240 33.85 -7.92 6.88
CA PRO A 240 34.32 -7.79 5.51
C PRO A 240 35.28 -8.95 5.21
N GLU A 241 34.99 -9.75 4.19
CA GLU A 241 35.89 -10.82 3.68
C GLU A 241 37.32 -10.30 3.43
N ALA A 242 37.42 -9.00 3.11
CA ALA A 242 38.69 -8.31 2.92
C ALA A 242 39.55 -8.17 4.19
N PHE A 243 39.03 -8.30 5.41
CA PHE A 243 39.87 -8.17 6.61
C PHE A 243 40.75 -9.42 6.82
N GLU A 244 40.20 -10.62 6.66
CA GLU A 244 40.98 -11.87 6.73
C GLU A 244 41.88 -12.06 5.50
N SER A 245 41.44 -11.64 4.30
CA SER A 245 42.29 -11.69 3.09
C SER A 245 43.40 -10.63 3.07
N LYS A 246 43.24 -9.50 3.75
CA LYS A 246 44.23 -8.40 3.78
C LYS A 246 45.22 -8.50 4.94
N TYR A 247 44.83 -9.12 6.05
CA TYR A 247 45.66 -9.27 7.27
C TYR A 247 45.95 -10.74 7.60
N GLY A 248 46.03 -11.58 6.56
CA GLY A 248 46.18 -13.04 6.59
C GLY A 248 46.81 -13.61 7.86
N TYR A 249 45.99 -14.30 8.63
CA TYR A 249 46.44 -15.36 9.53
C TYR A 249 45.88 -16.66 8.98
N HIS A 250 46.78 -17.44 8.37
CA HIS A 250 46.55 -18.84 8.03
C HIS A 250 46.69 -19.71 9.28
#